data_AF-A0A3B3DCR0-F1
#
_entry.id   AF-A0A3B3DCR0-F1
#
_cell.length_a   1.000
_cell.length_b   1.000
_cell.length_c   1.000
_cell.angle_alpha   90.00
_cell.angle_beta   90.00
_cell.angle_gamma   90.00
#
_symmetry.space_group_name_H-M   'P 1'
#
loop_
_entity.id
_entity.type
_entity.pdbx_description
1 polymer ?
#
loop_
_entity_poly.entity_id
_entity_poly.type
_entity_poly.pdbx_seq_one_letter_code
_entity_poly.pdbx_strand_id
1 'polypeptide(L)'
;MATFISVPLKKSSEVDLVKPLSKYITVSYPAGEEQAEYVRAVDELNKLRKNALGRPLDKHDKMPLLLQICLTFTWKDAFDKGSLFGGSVKLSLASLGYEKTCVLFNCAALASQIAAEQNMDNDECLKTAAKYYQLASGAFSHIKDTVLSALSREPTMDICPETVGTLSLIMLAQAQEVFFLKATSDRMKDAVIAKLANQAADFYGDAFKQCQYKDNLPKEVLPVLAAKHCIMQANAELHQSALAKQKKHFGEEIARLQHALELVKTVASRYDEYVSVKDLMDKINRALTAAKKDNDFIYHDRVPEVKDLEQIGKAALVKATAITPPLSQKFTDLFEKMVPMAVQQSMSVYGQRKNETVNRLVGTMREATNLCNGVLASLNLPAALEDLSGDSIPQSIADKAKSIVEKGGLQSIEQLIKDLPELLTRNREILDEVGALPTPFLPPEEL
;
A
#
# COMPACT_ATOMS: atom_id res chain seq x y z
N MET A 1 -34.61 7.25 -3.82
CA MET A 1 -33.45 6.50 -3.28
C MET A 1 -32.19 7.14 -3.84
N ALA A 2 -31.25 7.53 -2.97
CA ALA A 2 -30.01 8.16 -3.41
C ALA A 2 -29.06 7.11 -4.00
N THR A 3 -28.88 7.14 -5.32
CA THR A 3 -28.00 6.23 -6.03
C THR A 3 -26.56 6.69 -5.86
N PHE A 4 -25.82 6.11 -4.92
CA PHE A 4 -24.39 6.36 -4.73
C PHE A 4 -23.56 5.35 -5.53
N ILE A 5 -22.43 5.79 -6.09
CA ILE A 5 -21.50 4.92 -6.82
C ILE A 5 -20.62 4.19 -5.79
N SER A 6 -20.45 2.88 -5.98
CA SER A 6 -19.49 2.05 -5.24
C SER A 6 -18.66 1.22 -6.20
N VAL A 7 -17.45 0.84 -5.79
CA VAL A 7 -16.50 0.11 -6.64
C VAL A 7 -16.53 -1.38 -6.27
N PRO A 8 -16.57 -2.31 -7.24
CA PRO A 8 -16.44 -3.74 -6.98
C PRO A 8 -15.02 -4.11 -6.50
N LEU A 9 -14.91 -5.20 -5.74
CA LEU A 9 -13.61 -5.72 -5.30
C LEU A 9 -12.89 -6.42 -6.47
N LYS A 10 -11.57 -6.26 -6.56
CA LYS A 10 -10.69 -7.10 -7.36
C LYS A 10 -10.66 -8.51 -6.79
N LYS A 11 -10.52 -9.50 -7.67
CA LYS A 11 -10.38 -10.92 -7.32
C LYS A 11 -8.93 -11.35 -7.43
N SER A 12 -8.43 -12.10 -6.45
CA SER A 12 -7.08 -12.67 -6.46
C SER A 12 -7.13 -14.19 -6.50
N SER A 13 -6.10 -14.84 -7.04
CA SER A 13 -5.91 -16.28 -6.87
C SER A 13 -5.34 -16.59 -5.47
N GLU A 14 -5.57 -17.82 -5.01
CA GLU A 14 -4.84 -18.32 -3.85
C GLU A 14 -3.33 -18.38 -4.18
N VAL A 15 -2.50 -18.06 -3.19
CA VAL A 15 -1.05 -18.05 -3.28
C VAL A 15 -0.54 -18.67 -1.99
N ASP A 16 0.33 -19.67 -2.10
CA ASP A 16 1.00 -20.25 -0.94
C ASP A 16 2.14 -19.32 -0.49
N LEU A 17 1.88 -18.57 0.58
CA LEU A 17 2.91 -17.76 1.21
C LEU A 17 3.86 -18.60 2.08
N VAL A 18 3.41 -19.76 2.56
CA VAL A 18 4.12 -20.53 3.58
C VAL A 18 5.40 -21.12 3.04
N LYS A 19 5.32 -21.89 1.96
CA LYS A 19 6.48 -22.62 1.42
C LYS A 19 7.69 -21.71 1.11
N PRO A 20 7.56 -20.59 0.36
CA PRO A 20 8.71 -19.77 0.02
C PRO A 20 9.22 -18.91 1.18
N LEU A 21 8.34 -18.37 2.03
CA LEU A 21 8.75 -17.57 3.20
C LEU A 21 9.41 -18.45 4.26
N SER A 22 8.84 -19.61 4.58
CA SER A 22 9.42 -20.55 5.54
C SER A 22 10.77 -21.08 5.06
N LYS A 23 10.91 -21.42 3.77
CA LYS A 23 12.22 -21.81 3.21
C LYS A 23 13.28 -20.73 3.42
N TYR A 24 12.93 -19.47 3.17
CA TYR A 24 13.83 -18.35 3.37
C TYR A 24 14.24 -18.19 4.85
N ILE A 25 13.27 -18.27 5.77
CA ILE A 25 13.52 -18.19 7.21
C ILE A 25 14.44 -19.32 7.67
N THR A 26 14.19 -20.56 7.23
CA THR A 26 15.00 -21.72 7.61
C THR A 26 16.45 -21.61 7.16
N VAL A 27 16.70 -21.01 5.99
CA VAL A 27 18.06 -20.79 5.48
C VAL A 27 18.75 -19.61 6.16
N SER A 28 18.00 -18.57 6.52
CA SER A 28 18.58 -17.30 6.98
C SER A 28 18.82 -17.25 8.49
N TYR A 29 18.10 -18.06 9.27
CA TYR A 29 18.16 -18.06 10.72
C TYR A 29 18.64 -19.41 11.25
N PRO A 30 19.39 -19.46 12.36
CA PRO A 30 19.78 -20.72 13.00
C PRO A 30 18.53 -21.48 13.47
N ALA A 31 18.60 -22.81 13.48
CA ALA A 31 17.55 -23.64 14.04
C ALA A 31 17.39 -23.33 15.54
N GLY A 32 16.18 -22.95 15.95
CA GLY A 32 15.88 -22.54 17.33
C GLY A 32 14.47 -21.97 17.48
N GLU A 33 14.17 -21.44 18.67
CA GLU A 33 12.84 -20.91 19.02
C GLU A 33 12.46 -19.68 18.19
N GLU A 34 13.40 -18.75 17.94
CA GLU A 34 13.16 -17.55 17.13
C GLU A 34 12.80 -17.92 15.67
N GLN A 35 13.52 -18.87 15.07
CA GLN A 35 13.21 -19.36 13.73
C GLN A 35 11.81 -19.97 13.68
N ALA A 36 11.43 -20.75 14.69
CA ALA A 36 10.09 -21.33 14.80
C ALA A 36 9.00 -20.26 14.98
N GLU A 37 9.26 -19.18 15.73
CA GLU A 37 8.35 -18.04 15.88
C GLU A 37 8.08 -17.37 14.51
N TYR A 38 9.13 -17.14 13.71
CA TYR A 38 8.97 -16.56 12.37
C TYR A 38 8.21 -17.47 11.40
N VAL A 39 8.43 -18.79 11.44
CA VAL A 39 7.65 -19.74 10.62
C VAL A 39 6.17 -19.73 11.01
N ARG A 40 5.84 -19.68 12.31
CA ARG A 40 4.44 -19.53 12.76
C ARG A 40 3.83 -18.20 12.32
N ALA A 41 4.61 -17.11 12.34
CA ALA A 41 4.17 -15.81 11.83
C ALA A 41 3.85 -15.86 10.33
N VAL A 42 4.60 -16.64 9.55
CA VAL A 42 4.31 -16.89 8.12
C VAL A 42 2.99 -17.65 7.93
N ASP A 43 2.71 -18.67 8.75
CA ASP A 43 1.42 -19.37 8.70
C ASP A 43 0.24 -18.44 9.00
N GLU A 44 0.40 -17.56 9.98
CA GLU A 44 -0.63 -16.57 10.34
C GLU A 44 -0.84 -15.54 9.23
N LEU A 45 0.25 -15.09 8.61
CA LEU A 45 0.20 -14.19 7.46
C LEU A 45 -0.53 -14.80 6.26
N ASN A 46 -0.31 -16.10 5.99
CA ASN A 46 -1.02 -16.83 4.94
C ASN A 46 -2.53 -16.93 5.23
N LYS A 47 -2.91 -17.20 6.49
CA LYS A 47 -4.32 -17.20 6.92
C LYS A 47 -4.95 -15.81 6.78
N LEU A 48 -4.26 -14.75 7.19
CA LEU A 48 -4.74 -13.38 7.05
C LEU A 48 -5.00 -13.01 5.60
N ARG A 49 -4.06 -13.32 4.69
CA ARG A 49 -4.27 -13.12 3.25
C ARG A 49 -5.50 -13.88 2.75
N LYS A 50 -5.62 -15.16 3.11
CA LYS A 50 -6.75 -16.01 2.70
C LYS A 50 -8.09 -15.49 3.23
N ASN A 51 -8.15 -15.04 4.48
CA ASN A 51 -9.37 -14.49 5.06
C ASN A 51 -9.78 -13.17 4.37
N ALA A 52 -8.82 -12.31 4.11
CA ALA A 52 -9.09 -10.99 3.59
C ALA A 52 -9.28 -10.94 2.05
N LEU A 53 -8.94 -12.02 1.32
CA LEU A 53 -9.10 -12.11 -0.15
C LEU A 53 -9.97 -13.28 -0.63
N GLY A 54 -10.11 -14.35 0.16
CA GLY A 54 -10.68 -15.63 -0.26
C GLY A 54 -12.17 -15.82 0.05
N ARG A 55 -12.84 -14.83 0.65
CA ARG A 55 -14.28 -14.83 0.91
C ARG A 55 -14.90 -13.52 0.43
N PRO A 56 -16.19 -13.47 0.06
CA PRO A 56 -16.93 -12.21 0.03
C PRO A 56 -16.74 -11.56 1.40
N LEU A 57 -16.08 -10.41 1.44
CA LEU A 57 -15.70 -9.77 2.69
C LEU A 57 -16.95 -9.31 3.45
N ASP A 58 -17.07 -9.71 4.72
CA ASP A 58 -17.97 -9.05 5.66
C ASP A 58 -17.34 -7.71 6.08
N LYS A 59 -18.18 -6.72 6.40
CA LYS A 59 -17.84 -5.28 6.51
C LYS A 59 -16.86 -4.90 7.65
N HIS A 60 -16.18 -5.87 8.28
CA HIS A 60 -15.36 -5.69 9.48
C HIS A 60 -13.91 -6.22 9.38
N ASP A 61 -13.49 -6.78 8.25
CA ASP A 61 -12.19 -7.44 8.15
C ASP A 61 -11.01 -6.51 7.78
N LYS A 62 -9.81 -6.85 8.28
CA LYS A 62 -8.56 -6.06 8.18
C LYS A 62 -7.48 -6.83 7.41
N MET A 63 -6.57 -6.11 6.75
CA MET A 63 -5.53 -6.70 5.88
C MET A 63 -4.10 -6.31 6.29
N PRO A 64 -3.13 -7.25 6.31
CA PRO A 64 -1.71 -6.98 6.57
C PRO A 64 -0.88 -6.65 5.30
N LEU A 65 0.30 -6.03 5.48
CA LEU A 65 1.30 -5.76 4.42
C LEU A 65 2.40 -6.84 4.41
N LEU A 66 2.88 -7.21 3.22
CA LEU A 66 3.89 -8.27 2.99
C LEU A 66 5.32 -7.73 2.70
N LEU A 67 6.33 -8.62 2.71
CA LEU A 67 7.78 -8.42 2.43
C LEU A 67 8.21 -9.08 1.09
N GLN A 68 9.34 -8.65 0.51
CA GLN A 68 9.81 -9.05 -0.83
C GLN A 68 10.37 -10.48 -0.84
N ILE A 69 9.63 -11.42 -1.44
CA ILE A 69 10.07 -12.74 -1.89
C ILE A 69 9.53 -12.95 -3.32
N CYS A 70 10.15 -13.83 -4.11
CA CYS A 70 9.69 -14.25 -5.44
C CYS A 70 8.35 -15.01 -5.35
N LEU A 71 7.30 -14.24 -5.10
CA LEU A 71 5.91 -14.66 -4.95
C LEU A 71 5.12 -14.00 -6.06
N THR A 72 4.60 -14.82 -6.97
CA THR A 72 3.76 -14.33 -8.07
C THR A 72 2.33 -14.13 -7.57
N PHE A 73 1.88 -12.89 -7.59
CA PHE A 73 0.51 -12.51 -7.23
C PHE A 73 -0.31 -12.35 -8.50
N THR A 74 -1.46 -13.02 -8.59
CA THR A 74 -2.37 -12.91 -9.73
C THR A 74 -3.66 -12.22 -9.30
N TRP A 75 -4.03 -11.16 -10.01
CA TRP A 75 -5.28 -10.42 -9.79
C TRP A 75 -6.04 -10.22 -11.09
N LYS A 76 -7.37 -10.20 -10.97
CA LYS A 76 -8.30 -9.83 -12.04
C LYS A 76 -8.62 -8.33 -11.97
N ASP A 77 -8.83 -7.72 -13.12
CA ASP A 77 -9.42 -6.39 -13.24
C ASP A 77 -10.81 -6.35 -12.56
N ALA A 78 -11.12 -5.27 -11.84
CA ALA A 78 -12.37 -5.10 -11.09
C ALA A 78 -13.59 -4.84 -11.98
N PHE A 79 -13.38 -4.29 -13.18
CA PHE A 79 -14.43 -3.85 -14.09
C PHE A 79 -14.65 -4.81 -15.25
N ASP A 80 -13.86 -5.90 -15.34
CA ASP A 80 -13.88 -6.87 -16.43
C ASP A 80 -13.77 -6.20 -17.82
N LYS A 81 -13.12 -5.03 -17.88
CA LYS A 81 -12.96 -4.21 -19.10
C LYS A 81 -11.80 -4.66 -19.99
N GLY A 82 -11.04 -5.68 -19.59
CA GLY A 82 -10.07 -6.30 -20.47
C GLY A 82 -10.78 -7.00 -21.63
N SER A 83 -10.60 -6.51 -22.85
CA SER A 83 -11.24 -7.02 -24.05
C SER A 83 -10.20 -7.54 -25.05
N LEU A 84 -10.69 -8.38 -25.98
CA LEU A 84 -10.03 -9.04 -27.12
C LEU A 84 -9.10 -8.14 -27.99
N PHE A 85 -9.03 -6.83 -27.75
CA PHE A 85 -8.25 -5.86 -28.53
C PHE A 85 -7.32 -4.95 -27.69
N GLY A 86 -7.07 -5.27 -26.43
CA GLY A 86 -6.02 -4.61 -25.64
C GLY A 86 -6.41 -4.41 -24.19
N GLY A 87 -5.71 -5.10 -23.29
CA GLY A 87 -5.90 -5.03 -21.84
C GLY A 87 -6.00 -6.42 -21.24
N SER A 88 -5.02 -6.79 -20.41
CA SER A 88 -5.04 -8.10 -19.75
C SER A 88 -6.09 -8.10 -18.63
N VAL A 89 -7.16 -8.89 -18.77
CA VAL A 89 -8.20 -9.11 -17.73
C VAL A 89 -7.61 -9.63 -16.42
N LYS A 90 -6.45 -10.28 -16.51
CA LYS A 90 -5.69 -10.82 -15.37
C LYS A 90 -4.24 -10.41 -15.50
N LEU A 91 -3.60 -10.03 -14.40
CA LEU A 91 -2.17 -9.71 -14.38
C LEU A 91 -1.51 -10.44 -13.23
N SER A 92 -0.44 -11.17 -13.56
CA SER A 92 0.39 -11.93 -12.64
C SER A 92 1.77 -11.28 -12.55
N LEU A 93 2.15 -10.80 -11.38
CA LEU A 93 3.46 -10.19 -11.14
C LEU A 93 4.10 -10.72 -9.87
N ALA A 94 5.39 -11.04 -9.94
CA ALA A 94 6.23 -11.30 -8.77
C ALA A 94 6.67 -9.99 -8.10
N SER A 95 5.69 -9.14 -7.75
CA SER A 95 5.92 -7.84 -7.12
C SER A 95 5.03 -7.66 -5.91
N LEU A 96 5.68 -7.41 -4.78
CA LEU A 96 5.00 -6.98 -3.56
C LEU A 96 4.31 -5.62 -3.73
N GLY A 97 4.90 -4.70 -4.51
CA GLY A 97 4.30 -3.41 -4.80
C GLY A 97 2.95 -3.56 -5.52
N TYR A 98 2.86 -4.55 -6.41
CA TYR A 98 1.62 -4.91 -7.07
C TYR A 98 0.58 -5.48 -6.09
N GLU A 99 0.96 -6.43 -5.23
CA GLU A 99 0.06 -6.98 -4.20
C GLU A 99 -0.49 -5.89 -3.29
N LYS A 100 0.38 -5.00 -2.78
CA LYS A 100 -0.01 -3.88 -1.91
C LYS A 100 -0.99 -2.92 -2.61
N THR A 101 -0.77 -2.66 -3.90
CA THR A 101 -1.64 -1.80 -4.70
C THR A 101 -3.04 -2.40 -4.85
N CYS A 102 -3.13 -3.68 -5.22
CA CYS A 102 -4.41 -4.38 -5.37
C CYS A 102 -5.16 -4.52 -4.05
N VAL A 103 -4.44 -4.79 -2.96
CA VAL A 103 -4.99 -4.81 -1.60
C VAL A 103 -5.59 -3.45 -1.23
N LEU A 104 -4.84 -2.36 -1.44
CA LEU A 104 -5.31 -1.01 -1.13
C LEU A 104 -6.52 -0.61 -1.99
N PHE A 105 -6.56 -1.05 -3.26
CA PHE A 105 -7.74 -0.88 -4.12
C PHE A 105 -8.97 -1.55 -3.49
N ASN A 106 -8.84 -2.79 -3.02
CA ASN A 106 -9.94 -3.49 -2.36
C ASN A 106 -10.36 -2.81 -1.05
N CYS A 107 -9.44 -2.24 -0.27
CA CYS A 107 -9.79 -1.43 0.89
C CYS A 107 -10.61 -0.20 0.51
N ALA A 108 -10.24 0.50 -0.57
CA ALA A 108 -10.98 1.66 -1.08
C ALA A 108 -12.38 1.26 -1.59
N ALA A 109 -12.45 0.17 -2.35
CA ALA A 109 -13.68 -0.38 -2.88
C ALA A 109 -14.64 -0.81 -1.77
N LEU A 110 -14.18 -1.55 -0.77
CA LEU A 110 -14.99 -1.92 0.39
C LEU A 110 -15.47 -0.70 1.17
N ALA A 111 -14.60 0.29 1.40
CA ALA A 111 -14.99 1.55 2.03
C ALA A 111 -16.11 2.26 1.24
N SER A 112 -16.03 2.27 -0.10
CA SER A 112 -17.09 2.86 -0.94
C SER A 112 -18.43 2.13 -0.83
N GLN A 113 -18.41 0.80 -0.71
CA GLN A 113 -19.61 -0.03 -0.54
C GLN A 113 -20.24 0.23 0.83
N ILE A 114 -19.44 0.20 1.91
CA ILE A 114 -19.90 0.50 3.26
C ILE A 114 -20.53 1.89 3.33
N ALA A 115 -19.94 2.88 2.66
CA ALA A 115 -20.45 4.25 2.62
C ALA A 115 -21.79 4.36 1.88
N ALA A 116 -21.92 3.66 0.74
CA ALA A 116 -23.14 3.67 -0.09
C ALA A 116 -24.34 3.00 0.60
N GLU A 117 -24.10 2.06 1.52
CA GLU A 117 -25.15 1.36 2.27
C GLU A 117 -25.57 2.07 3.56
N GLN A 118 -24.90 3.17 3.94
CA GLN A 118 -25.29 3.92 5.14
C GLN A 118 -26.69 4.52 4.99
N ASN A 119 -27.44 4.60 6.09
CA ASN A 119 -28.71 5.31 6.12
C ASN A 119 -28.48 6.82 6.11
N MET A 120 -28.85 7.50 5.02
CA MET A 120 -28.64 8.95 4.86
C MET A 120 -29.58 9.82 5.72
N ASP A 121 -30.55 9.22 6.42
CA ASP A 121 -31.45 9.92 7.34
C ASP A 121 -30.95 9.88 8.80
N ASN A 122 -29.81 9.24 9.06
CA ASN A 122 -29.22 9.12 10.39
C ASN A 122 -27.87 9.84 10.47
N ASP A 123 -27.72 10.72 11.46
CA ASP A 123 -26.52 11.55 11.67
C ASP A 123 -25.21 10.78 11.83
N GLU A 124 -25.22 9.66 12.57
CA GLU A 124 -24.04 8.82 12.76
C GLU A 124 -23.68 8.06 11.47
N CYS A 125 -24.70 7.64 10.72
CA CYS A 125 -24.52 7.03 9.40
C CYS A 125 -23.96 8.03 8.37
N LEU A 126 -24.42 9.29 8.36
CA LEU A 126 -23.86 10.35 7.53
C LEU A 126 -22.39 10.60 7.84
N LYS A 127 -22.04 10.71 9.13
CA LYS A 127 -20.63 10.86 9.56
C LYS A 127 -19.76 9.69 9.12
N THR A 128 -20.30 8.48 9.22
CA THR A 128 -19.64 7.24 8.81
C THR A 128 -19.43 7.19 7.30
N ALA A 129 -20.46 7.52 6.50
CA ALA A 129 -20.37 7.60 5.04
C ALA A 129 -19.32 8.62 4.59
N ALA A 130 -19.35 9.83 5.15
CA ALA A 130 -18.38 10.88 4.82
C ALA A 130 -16.93 10.46 5.14
N LYS A 131 -16.72 9.73 6.24
CA LYS A 131 -15.41 9.20 6.60
C LYS A 131 -14.94 8.15 5.60
N TYR A 132 -15.79 7.18 5.26
CA TYR A 132 -15.40 6.09 4.35
C TYR A 132 -15.21 6.57 2.90
N TYR A 133 -16.01 7.52 2.41
CA TYR A 133 -15.77 8.13 1.11
C TYR A 133 -14.45 8.91 1.06
N GLN A 134 -14.11 9.67 2.09
CA GLN A 134 -12.80 10.35 2.17
C GLN A 134 -11.63 9.36 2.27
N LEU A 135 -11.82 8.23 2.94
CA LEU A 135 -10.83 7.15 2.99
C LEU A 135 -10.65 6.50 1.62
N ALA A 136 -11.74 6.16 0.93
CA ALA A 136 -11.70 5.59 -0.41
C ALA A 136 -11.04 6.56 -1.41
N SER A 137 -11.42 7.84 -1.36
CA SER A 137 -10.79 8.90 -2.15
C SER A 137 -9.28 8.98 -1.92
N GLY A 138 -8.86 8.95 -0.66
CA GLY A 138 -7.45 8.94 -0.25
C GLY A 138 -6.67 7.72 -0.76
N ALA A 139 -7.25 6.54 -0.61
CA ALA A 139 -6.66 5.28 -1.05
C ALA A 139 -6.49 5.24 -2.57
N PHE A 140 -7.51 5.63 -3.35
CA PHE A 140 -7.38 5.72 -4.81
C PHE A 140 -6.37 6.78 -5.25
N SER A 141 -6.30 7.93 -4.56
CA SER A 141 -5.28 8.96 -4.84
C SER A 141 -3.87 8.44 -4.55
N HIS A 142 -3.67 7.70 -3.46
CA HIS A 142 -2.38 7.11 -3.14
C HIS A 142 -1.94 6.12 -4.23
N ILE A 143 -2.87 5.25 -4.68
CA ILE A 143 -2.60 4.31 -5.78
C ILE A 143 -2.18 5.07 -7.05
N LYS A 144 -2.89 6.15 -7.40
CA LYS A 144 -2.57 6.98 -8.56
C LYS A 144 -1.11 7.43 -8.55
N ASP A 145 -0.64 7.89 -7.39
CA ASP A 145 0.69 8.48 -7.25
C ASP A 145 1.81 7.42 -7.15
N THR A 146 1.49 6.20 -6.68
CA THR A 146 2.51 5.16 -6.44
C THR A 146 2.55 4.03 -7.46
N VAL A 147 1.46 3.76 -8.19
CA VAL A 147 1.31 2.53 -8.99
C VAL A 147 2.41 2.34 -10.03
N LEU A 148 2.80 3.41 -10.73
CA LEU A 148 3.83 3.33 -11.78
C LEU A 148 5.23 3.04 -11.21
N SER A 149 5.50 3.47 -9.98
CA SER A 149 6.78 3.18 -9.30
C SER A 149 6.81 1.78 -8.66
N ALA A 150 5.63 1.25 -8.31
CA ALA A 150 5.47 -0.04 -7.64
C ALA A 150 5.46 -1.23 -8.62
N LEU A 151 5.17 -0.98 -9.91
CA LEU A 151 5.04 -2.00 -10.94
C LEU A 151 6.16 -1.85 -12.00
N SER A 152 6.70 -2.98 -12.44
CA SER A 152 7.68 -3.06 -13.54
C SER A 152 7.03 -3.22 -14.93
N ARG A 153 5.69 -3.29 -14.98
CA ARG A 153 4.88 -3.46 -16.20
C ARG A 153 3.65 -2.57 -16.12
N GLU A 154 2.97 -2.40 -17.24
CA GLU A 154 1.71 -1.64 -17.27
C GLU A 154 0.64 -2.28 -16.35
N PRO A 155 -0.09 -1.46 -15.58
CA PRO A 155 -1.17 -1.92 -14.71
C PRO A 155 -2.39 -2.41 -15.51
N THR A 156 -3.29 -3.14 -14.84
CA THR A 156 -4.66 -3.35 -15.34
C THR A 156 -5.43 -2.03 -15.33
N MET A 157 -6.49 -1.94 -16.15
CA MET A 157 -7.23 -0.69 -16.37
C MET A 157 -7.85 -0.11 -15.10
N ASP A 158 -8.26 -0.97 -14.18
CA ASP A 158 -8.83 -0.57 -12.89
C ASP A 158 -7.86 0.16 -11.95
N ILE A 159 -6.57 -0.18 -11.98
CA ILE A 159 -5.54 0.42 -11.12
C ILE A 159 -4.63 1.40 -11.88
N CYS A 160 -4.93 1.72 -13.15
CA CYS A 160 -4.16 2.73 -13.88
C CYS A 160 -4.41 4.14 -13.31
N PRO A 161 -3.42 5.05 -13.36
CA PRO A 161 -3.50 6.37 -12.71
C PRO A 161 -4.74 7.18 -13.10
N GLU A 162 -5.17 7.11 -14.36
CA GLU A 162 -6.34 7.81 -14.85
C GLU A 162 -7.64 7.28 -14.20
N THR A 163 -7.79 5.96 -14.12
CA THR A 163 -8.98 5.32 -13.56
C THR A 163 -9.07 5.58 -12.07
N VAL A 164 -8.01 5.31 -11.31
CA VAL A 164 -8.01 5.56 -9.85
C VAL A 164 -8.06 7.05 -9.52
N GLY A 165 -7.49 7.92 -10.35
CA GLY A 165 -7.65 9.37 -10.21
C GLY A 165 -9.11 9.81 -10.33
N THR A 166 -9.82 9.23 -11.30
CA THR A 166 -11.25 9.50 -11.48
C THR A 166 -12.08 8.94 -10.32
N LEU A 167 -11.82 7.69 -9.90
CA LEU A 167 -12.48 7.09 -8.74
C LEU A 167 -12.24 7.91 -7.46
N SER A 168 -11.02 8.42 -7.26
CA SER A 168 -10.70 9.29 -6.12
C SER A 168 -11.59 10.54 -6.08
N LEU A 169 -11.80 11.18 -7.23
CA LEU A 169 -12.64 12.37 -7.36
C LEU A 169 -14.13 12.04 -7.18
N ILE A 170 -14.60 10.91 -7.72
CA ILE A 170 -15.98 10.44 -7.53
C ILE A 170 -16.28 10.23 -6.04
N MET A 171 -15.38 9.54 -5.31
CA MET A 171 -15.52 9.33 -3.87
C MET A 171 -15.51 10.67 -3.11
N LEU A 172 -14.69 11.64 -3.52
CA LEU A 172 -14.65 12.96 -2.91
C LEU A 172 -15.95 13.75 -3.15
N ALA A 173 -16.52 13.65 -4.35
CA ALA A 173 -17.82 14.25 -4.69
C ALA A 173 -18.95 13.69 -3.80
N GLN A 174 -18.99 12.37 -3.64
CA GLN A 174 -19.97 11.69 -2.76
C GLN A 174 -19.78 12.08 -1.29
N ALA A 175 -18.55 12.24 -0.82
CA ALA A 175 -18.30 12.76 0.52
C ALA A 175 -18.87 14.19 0.69
N GLN A 176 -18.68 15.06 -0.30
CA GLN A 176 -19.21 16.42 -0.26
C GLN A 176 -20.74 16.43 -0.32
N GLU A 177 -21.35 15.54 -1.13
CA GLU A 177 -22.80 15.33 -1.15
C GLU A 177 -23.33 14.92 0.23
N VAL A 178 -22.65 14.03 0.94
CA VAL A 178 -23.02 13.64 2.31
C VAL A 178 -22.97 14.83 3.28
N PHE A 179 -21.98 15.72 3.17
CA PHE A 179 -21.96 16.96 3.97
C PHE A 179 -23.09 17.93 3.61
N PHE A 180 -23.47 18.00 2.33
CA PHE A 180 -24.65 18.75 1.89
C PHE A 180 -25.95 18.17 2.48
N LEU A 181 -26.11 16.85 2.46
CA LEU A 181 -27.26 16.16 3.06
C LEU A 181 -27.32 16.43 4.56
N LYS A 182 -26.18 16.33 5.27
CA LYS A 182 -26.10 16.68 6.69
C LYS A 182 -26.50 18.14 6.95
N ALA A 183 -25.93 19.10 6.21
CA ALA A 183 -26.25 20.50 6.39
C ALA A 183 -27.74 20.81 6.16
N THR A 184 -28.38 20.07 5.24
CA THR A 184 -29.81 20.14 4.97
C THR A 184 -30.63 19.55 6.12
N SER A 185 -30.24 18.40 6.66
CA SER A 185 -30.86 17.76 7.83
C SER A 185 -30.78 18.66 9.07
N ASP A 186 -29.61 19.25 9.31
CA ASP A 186 -29.33 20.18 10.42
C ASP A 186 -30.01 21.55 10.23
N ARG A 187 -30.71 21.77 9.11
CA ARG A 187 -31.37 23.04 8.74
C ARG A 187 -30.43 24.24 8.83
N MET A 188 -29.20 24.07 8.34
CA MET A 188 -28.23 25.16 8.25
C MET A 188 -28.75 26.28 7.33
N LYS A 189 -28.11 27.45 7.39
CA LYS A 189 -28.47 28.60 6.54
C LYS A 189 -28.37 28.23 5.05
N ASP A 190 -29.35 28.64 4.25
CA ASP A 190 -29.39 28.38 2.80
C ASP A 190 -28.12 28.81 2.08
N ALA A 191 -27.52 29.94 2.48
CA ALA A 191 -26.24 30.42 1.93
C ALA A 191 -25.07 29.43 2.12
N VAL A 192 -25.08 28.63 3.19
CA VAL A 192 -24.08 27.58 3.42
C VAL A 192 -24.41 26.37 2.57
N ILE A 193 -25.67 25.92 2.60
CA ILE A 193 -26.13 24.75 1.86
C ILE A 193 -25.89 24.93 0.34
N ALA A 194 -26.20 26.11 -0.20
CA ALA A 194 -25.96 26.44 -1.61
C ALA A 194 -24.48 26.31 -1.99
N LYS A 195 -23.55 26.78 -1.14
CA LYS A 195 -22.10 26.67 -1.38
C LYS A 195 -21.60 25.23 -1.29
N LEU A 196 -22.17 24.42 -0.40
CA LEU A 196 -21.83 23.00 -0.26
C LEU A 196 -22.30 22.20 -1.48
N ALA A 197 -23.54 22.42 -1.91
CA ALA A 197 -24.12 21.81 -3.11
C ALA A 197 -23.35 22.21 -4.38
N ASN A 198 -22.99 23.49 -4.50
CA ASN A 198 -22.22 23.97 -5.65
C ASN A 198 -20.81 23.38 -5.70
N GLN A 199 -20.17 23.14 -4.55
CA GLN A 199 -18.90 22.43 -4.51
C GLN A 199 -19.04 20.94 -4.88
N ALA A 200 -20.13 20.28 -4.48
CA ALA A 200 -20.41 18.91 -4.91
C ALA A 200 -20.66 18.84 -6.43
N ALA A 201 -21.41 19.79 -6.98
CA ALA A 201 -21.65 19.93 -8.41
C ALA A 201 -20.35 20.04 -9.20
N ASP A 202 -19.42 20.86 -8.73
CA ASP A 202 -18.07 21.00 -9.30
C ASP A 202 -17.33 19.66 -9.34
N PHE A 203 -17.25 18.96 -8.21
CA PHE A 203 -16.55 17.67 -8.15
C PHE A 203 -17.18 16.63 -9.07
N TYR A 204 -18.51 16.54 -9.13
CA TYR A 204 -19.21 15.67 -10.08
C TYR A 204 -18.99 16.07 -11.53
N GLY A 205 -18.99 17.38 -11.82
CA GLY A 205 -18.76 17.89 -13.17
C GLY A 205 -17.35 17.57 -13.66
N ASP A 206 -16.35 17.70 -12.80
CA ASP A 206 -14.97 17.36 -13.14
C ASP A 206 -14.78 15.85 -13.28
N ALA A 207 -15.41 15.04 -12.44
CA ALA A 207 -15.43 13.58 -12.60
C ALA A 207 -16.10 13.17 -13.92
N PHE A 208 -17.22 13.79 -14.27
CA PHE A 208 -17.92 13.55 -15.54
C PHE A 208 -17.02 13.86 -16.76
N LYS A 209 -16.34 15.01 -16.76
CA LYS A 209 -15.40 15.38 -17.84
C LYS A 209 -14.26 14.36 -17.99
N GLN A 210 -13.75 13.82 -16.87
CA GLN A 210 -12.70 12.80 -16.88
C GLN A 210 -13.19 11.47 -17.50
N CYS A 211 -14.47 11.13 -17.33
CA CYS A 211 -15.08 9.94 -17.90
C CYS A 211 -15.57 10.11 -19.36
N GLN A 212 -15.90 11.34 -19.80
CA GLN A 212 -16.64 11.58 -21.04
C GLN A 212 -16.01 10.96 -22.29
N TYR A 213 -14.68 10.89 -22.33
CA TYR A 213 -13.92 10.37 -23.47
C TYR A 213 -13.24 9.02 -23.19
N LYS A 214 -13.54 8.38 -22.04
CA LYS A 214 -12.85 7.17 -21.58
C LYS A 214 -13.85 6.12 -21.14
N ASP A 215 -13.85 4.95 -21.79
CA ASP A 215 -14.73 3.83 -21.44
C ASP A 215 -14.10 2.87 -20.41
N ASN A 216 -13.47 3.44 -19.38
CA ASN A 216 -12.67 2.69 -18.39
C ASN A 216 -13.47 2.24 -17.17
N LEU A 217 -14.67 2.79 -16.97
CA LEU A 217 -15.54 2.50 -15.82
C LEU A 217 -16.82 1.76 -16.26
N PRO A 218 -17.57 1.17 -15.32
CA PRO A 218 -18.88 0.59 -15.61
C PRO A 218 -19.83 1.60 -16.28
N LYS A 219 -20.71 1.11 -17.16
CA LYS A 219 -21.53 1.95 -18.07
C LYS A 219 -22.50 2.86 -17.32
N GLU A 220 -22.91 2.45 -16.13
CA GLU A 220 -23.79 3.17 -15.22
C GLU A 220 -23.13 4.38 -14.53
N VAL A 221 -21.79 4.44 -14.48
CA VAL A 221 -21.09 5.52 -13.76
C VAL A 221 -21.31 6.86 -14.44
N LEU A 222 -21.09 6.94 -15.75
CA LEU A 222 -21.20 8.20 -16.51
C LEU A 222 -22.60 8.86 -16.40
N PRO A 223 -23.73 8.14 -16.63
CA PRO A 223 -25.06 8.74 -16.47
C PRO A 223 -25.36 9.16 -15.03
N VAL A 224 -24.89 8.40 -14.02
CA VAL A 224 -25.06 8.78 -12.60
C VAL A 224 -24.28 10.05 -12.28
N LEU A 225 -23.05 10.21 -12.77
CA LEU A 225 -22.27 11.44 -12.58
C LEU A 225 -22.94 12.65 -13.23
N ALA A 226 -23.42 12.50 -14.47
CA ALA A 226 -24.15 13.56 -15.17
C ALA A 226 -25.42 13.98 -14.40
N ALA A 227 -26.19 12.98 -13.93
CA ALA A 227 -27.39 13.23 -13.15
C ALA A 227 -27.07 13.93 -11.82
N LYS A 228 -26.08 13.46 -11.07
CA LYS A 228 -25.68 14.08 -9.80
C LYS A 228 -25.10 15.48 -9.95
N HIS A 229 -24.35 15.73 -11.02
CA HIS A 229 -23.90 17.09 -11.36
C HIS A 229 -25.09 18.05 -11.46
N CYS A 230 -26.09 17.71 -12.29
CA CYS A 230 -27.29 18.52 -12.47
C CYS A 230 -28.14 18.63 -11.19
N ILE A 231 -28.30 17.54 -10.42
CA ILE A 231 -29.06 17.55 -9.16
C ILE A 231 -28.38 18.48 -8.15
N MET A 232 -27.05 18.44 -8.02
CA MET A 232 -26.32 19.30 -7.09
C MET A 232 -26.37 20.77 -7.52
N GLN A 233 -26.31 21.07 -8.83
CA GLN A 233 -26.53 22.43 -9.34
C GLN A 233 -27.96 22.92 -9.03
N ALA A 234 -28.97 22.09 -9.25
CA ALA A 234 -30.36 22.44 -8.95
C ALA A 234 -30.59 22.70 -7.45
N ASN A 235 -29.95 21.93 -6.57
CA ASN A 235 -29.98 22.19 -5.13
C ASN A 235 -29.26 23.50 -4.77
N ALA A 236 -28.12 23.80 -5.39
CA ALA A 236 -27.43 25.06 -5.18
C ALA A 236 -28.32 26.26 -5.57
N GLU A 237 -28.97 26.20 -6.73
CA GLU A 237 -29.90 27.24 -7.20
C GLU A 237 -31.15 27.36 -6.34
N LEU A 238 -31.72 26.24 -5.87
CA LEU A 238 -32.88 26.24 -4.97
C LEU A 238 -32.57 26.92 -3.63
N HIS A 239 -31.41 26.66 -3.04
CA HIS A 239 -31.04 27.30 -1.78
C HIS A 239 -30.62 28.76 -1.99
N GLN A 240 -29.95 29.07 -3.11
CA GLN A 240 -29.60 30.44 -3.44
C GLN A 240 -30.85 31.31 -3.76
N SER A 241 -31.89 30.74 -4.36
CA SER A 241 -33.16 31.45 -4.58
C SER A 241 -33.88 31.78 -3.27
N ALA A 242 -33.82 30.89 -2.28
CA ALA A 242 -34.32 31.17 -0.94
C ALA A 242 -33.58 32.34 -0.27
N LEU A 243 -32.27 32.49 -0.51
CA LEU A 243 -31.50 33.65 -0.06
C LEU A 243 -31.90 34.94 -0.81
N ALA A 244 -32.09 34.86 -2.13
CA ALA A 244 -32.55 35.99 -2.93
C ALA A 244 -33.92 36.50 -2.45
N LYS A 245 -34.85 35.59 -2.14
CA LYS A 245 -36.14 35.91 -1.51
C LYS A 245 -35.96 36.65 -0.19
N GLN A 246 -35.10 36.17 0.70
CA GLN A 246 -34.83 36.82 2.00
C GLN A 246 -34.28 38.25 1.83
N LYS A 247 -33.51 38.49 0.76
CA LYS A 247 -32.99 39.81 0.37
C LYS A 247 -33.98 40.65 -0.44
N LYS A 248 -35.18 40.13 -0.72
CA LYS A 248 -36.22 40.77 -1.55
C LYS A 248 -35.78 40.99 -3.01
N HIS A 249 -34.93 40.11 -3.54
CA HIS A 249 -34.59 40.04 -4.97
C HIS A 249 -35.48 38.98 -5.62
N PHE A 250 -36.75 39.34 -5.87
CA PHE A 250 -37.78 38.38 -6.30
C PHE A 250 -37.59 37.95 -7.77
N GLY A 251 -37.06 38.84 -8.62
CA GLY A 251 -36.66 38.50 -9.97
C GLY A 251 -35.58 37.41 -9.99
N GLU A 252 -34.55 37.57 -9.15
CA GLU A 252 -33.48 36.57 -8.98
C GLU A 252 -34.01 35.25 -8.42
N GLU A 253 -34.91 35.28 -7.42
CA GLU A 253 -35.57 34.06 -6.90
C GLU A 253 -36.21 33.25 -8.03
N ILE A 254 -36.98 33.91 -8.91
CA ILE A 254 -37.65 33.26 -10.03
C ILE A 254 -36.64 32.73 -11.05
N ALA A 255 -35.64 33.53 -11.45
CA ALA A 255 -34.64 33.12 -12.43
C ALA A 255 -33.89 31.85 -11.99
N ARG A 256 -33.45 31.81 -10.72
CA ARG A 256 -32.76 30.64 -10.15
C ARG A 256 -33.66 29.41 -10.05
N LEU A 257 -34.91 29.58 -9.64
CA LEU A 257 -35.88 28.48 -9.59
C LEU A 257 -36.23 27.94 -10.99
N GLN A 258 -36.27 28.80 -12.01
CA GLN A 258 -36.42 28.36 -13.41
C GLN A 258 -35.23 27.53 -13.87
N HIS A 259 -34.00 27.98 -13.57
CA HIS A 259 -32.78 27.23 -13.90
C HIS A 259 -32.74 25.88 -13.16
N ALA A 260 -33.05 25.85 -11.87
CA ALA A 260 -33.14 24.61 -11.09
C ALA A 260 -34.16 23.62 -11.69
N LEU A 261 -35.32 24.13 -12.15
CA LEU A 261 -36.35 23.31 -12.77
C LEU A 261 -35.91 22.73 -14.13
N GLU A 262 -35.20 23.50 -14.95
CA GLU A 262 -34.66 23.03 -16.23
C GLU A 262 -33.65 21.87 -16.04
N LEU A 263 -32.74 22.03 -15.07
CA LEU A 263 -31.77 21.00 -14.70
C LEU A 263 -32.48 19.71 -14.26
N VAL A 264 -33.45 19.81 -13.34
CA VAL A 264 -34.16 18.65 -12.81
C VAL A 264 -35.05 17.98 -13.88
N LYS A 265 -35.67 18.75 -14.77
CA LYS A 265 -36.41 18.20 -15.92
C LYS A 265 -35.50 17.40 -16.85
N THR A 266 -34.30 17.91 -17.12
CA THR A 266 -33.30 17.20 -17.93
C THR A 266 -32.91 15.87 -17.30
N VAL A 267 -32.73 15.84 -15.97
CA VAL A 267 -32.45 14.60 -15.24
C VAL A 267 -33.63 13.63 -15.32
N ALA A 268 -34.84 14.12 -15.07
CA ALA A 268 -36.06 13.31 -15.12
C ALA A 268 -36.36 12.73 -16.51
N SER A 269 -35.86 13.33 -17.60
CA SER A 269 -36.07 12.83 -18.97
C SER A 269 -34.94 11.97 -19.51
N ARG A 270 -33.71 12.11 -18.99
CA ARG A 270 -32.51 11.45 -19.56
C ARG A 270 -31.90 10.38 -18.64
N TYR A 271 -32.16 10.45 -17.34
CA TYR A 271 -31.47 9.64 -16.32
C TYR A 271 -32.45 9.05 -15.29
N ASP A 272 -33.72 8.92 -15.64
CA ASP A 272 -34.79 8.39 -14.77
C ASP A 272 -34.57 6.92 -14.38
N GLU A 273 -33.91 6.14 -15.23
CA GLU A 273 -33.49 4.77 -14.91
C GLU A 273 -32.48 4.71 -13.73
N TYR A 274 -31.72 5.78 -13.49
CA TYR A 274 -30.62 5.80 -12.52
C TYR A 274 -30.96 6.56 -11.23
N VAL A 275 -31.77 7.62 -11.33
CA VAL A 275 -32.08 8.50 -10.19
C VAL A 275 -33.54 8.96 -10.23
N SER A 276 -34.14 9.12 -9.04
CA SER A 276 -35.45 9.75 -8.89
C SER A 276 -35.32 11.15 -8.32
N VAL A 277 -35.88 12.13 -9.03
CA VAL A 277 -35.84 13.56 -8.67
C VAL A 277 -37.22 14.15 -8.40
N LYS A 278 -38.25 13.30 -8.28
CA LYS A 278 -39.66 13.72 -8.16
C LYS A 278 -39.88 14.71 -7.01
N ASP A 279 -39.41 14.37 -5.81
CA ASP A 279 -39.63 15.21 -4.62
C ASP A 279 -38.93 16.57 -4.74
N LEU A 280 -37.72 16.60 -5.32
CA LEU A 280 -36.98 17.82 -5.59
C LEU A 280 -37.71 18.67 -6.65
N MET A 281 -38.18 18.05 -7.72
CA MET A 281 -38.95 18.72 -8.78
C MET A 281 -40.24 19.34 -8.22
N ASP A 282 -40.99 18.61 -7.39
CA ASP A 282 -42.22 19.09 -6.76
C ASP A 282 -41.95 20.23 -5.76
N LYS A 283 -40.82 20.17 -5.03
CA LYS A 283 -40.37 21.27 -4.16
C LYS A 283 -40.05 22.53 -4.96
N ILE A 284 -39.28 22.41 -6.05
CA ILE A 284 -38.92 23.54 -6.92
C ILE A 284 -40.17 24.13 -7.58
N ASN A 285 -41.06 23.30 -8.12
CA ASN A 285 -42.29 23.77 -8.77
C ASN A 285 -43.21 24.53 -7.81
N ARG A 286 -43.36 24.07 -6.56
CA ARG A 286 -44.15 24.77 -5.55
C ARG A 286 -43.56 26.13 -5.21
N ALA A 287 -42.25 26.19 -5.00
CA ALA A 287 -41.55 27.45 -4.75
C ALA A 287 -41.68 28.43 -5.92
N LEU A 288 -41.47 27.94 -7.15
CA LEU A 288 -41.55 28.74 -8.38
C LEU A 288 -42.96 29.28 -8.62
N THR A 289 -43.99 28.46 -8.43
CA THR A 289 -45.38 28.86 -8.61
C THR A 289 -45.78 29.94 -7.60
N ALA A 290 -45.34 29.81 -6.34
CA ALA A 290 -45.57 30.82 -5.32
C ALA A 290 -44.82 32.13 -5.65
N ALA A 291 -43.53 32.05 -5.99
CA ALA A 291 -42.71 33.22 -6.31
C ALA A 291 -43.25 33.98 -7.52
N LYS A 292 -43.64 33.28 -8.59
CA LYS A 292 -44.25 33.90 -9.78
C LYS A 292 -45.57 34.59 -9.44
N LYS A 293 -46.45 33.92 -8.70
CA LYS A 293 -47.71 34.52 -8.26
C LYS A 293 -47.45 35.81 -7.48
N ASP A 294 -46.60 35.78 -6.46
CA ASP A 294 -46.35 36.98 -5.66
C ASP A 294 -45.69 38.10 -6.50
N ASN A 295 -44.80 37.75 -7.44
CA ASN A 295 -44.18 38.74 -8.31
C ASN A 295 -45.15 39.36 -9.31
N ASP A 296 -46.03 38.55 -9.92
CA ASP A 296 -46.99 39.00 -10.94
C ASP A 296 -48.11 39.87 -10.34
N PHE A 297 -48.46 39.67 -9.06
CA PHE A 297 -49.53 40.43 -8.39
C PHE A 297 -49.03 41.56 -7.49
N ILE A 298 -47.83 41.44 -6.91
CA ILE A 298 -47.35 42.34 -5.84
C ILE A 298 -46.09 43.08 -6.29
N TYR A 299 -44.99 42.36 -6.54
CA TYR A 299 -43.66 42.99 -6.60
C TYR A 299 -43.27 43.56 -7.97
N HIS A 300 -43.71 42.92 -9.05
CA HIS A 300 -43.36 43.26 -10.43
C HIS A 300 -41.85 43.41 -10.67
N ASP A 301 -41.04 42.63 -9.95
CA ASP A 301 -39.59 42.65 -10.05
C ASP A 301 -39.15 42.00 -11.37
N ARG A 302 -38.15 42.59 -12.03
CA ARG A 302 -37.69 42.12 -13.33
C ARG A 302 -36.91 40.82 -13.16
N VAL A 303 -37.31 39.76 -13.86
CA VAL A 303 -36.58 38.49 -13.88
C VAL A 303 -35.32 38.64 -14.75
N PRO A 304 -34.11 38.54 -14.18
CA PRO A 304 -32.85 38.61 -14.94
C PRO A 304 -32.60 37.31 -15.74
N GLU A 305 -31.71 37.36 -16.72
CA GLU A 305 -31.22 36.15 -17.37
C GLU A 305 -30.20 35.42 -16.49
N VAL A 306 -30.09 34.10 -16.61
CA VAL A 306 -29.19 33.26 -15.79
C VAL A 306 -27.73 33.71 -15.90
N LYS A 307 -27.30 34.19 -17.08
CA LYS A 307 -25.93 34.67 -17.32
C LYS A 307 -25.58 35.95 -16.56
N ASP A 308 -26.59 36.73 -16.18
CA ASP A 308 -26.44 38.00 -15.48
C ASP A 308 -26.47 37.81 -13.95
N LEU A 309 -26.73 36.59 -13.47
CA LEU A 309 -26.75 36.26 -12.05
C LEU A 309 -25.34 36.16 -11.46
N GLU A 310 -25.18 36.59 -10.21
CA GLU A 310 -23.97 36.34 -9.46
C GLU A 310 -23.72 34.83 -9.29
N GLN A 311 -22.47 34.42 -9.49
CA GLN A 311 -22.08 33.02 -9.31
C GLN A 311 -22.19 32.60 -7.84
N ILE A 312 -22.73 31.41 -7.61
CA ILE A 312 -22.81 30.83 -6.28
C ILE A 312 -21.38 30.52 -5.80
N GLY A 313 -21.05 30.90 -4.58
CA GLY A 313 -19.76 30.54 -3.98
C GLY A 313 -19.60 29.03 -3.79
N LYS A 314 -18.41 28.59 -3.39
CA LYS A 314 -18.09 27.17 -3.19
C LYS A 314 -17.46 26.97 -1.81
N ALA A 315 -17.77 25.86 -1.15
CA ALA A 315 -17.20 25.49 0.13
C ALA A 315 -16.93 23.99 0.21
N ALA A 316 -15.66 23.60 0.24
CA ALA A 316 -15.25 22.21 0.42
C ALA A 316 -15.07 21.87 1.90
N LEU A 317 -15.76 20.84 2.37
CA LEU A 317 -15.61 20.29 3.73
C LEU A 317 -14.90 18.93 3.74
N VAL A 318 -14.48 18.47 2.57
CA VAL A 318 -13.89 17.15 2.36
C VAL A 318 -12.48 17.23 1.84
N LYS A 319 -11.68 16.22 2.16
CA LYS A 319 -10.35 16.02 1.60
C LYS A 319 -10.08 14.53 1.41
N ALA A 320 -9.26 14.21 0.42
CA ALA A 320 -8.70 12.87 0.29
C ALA A 320 -7.88 12.54 1.54
N THR A 321 -8.16 11.41 2.19
CA THR A 321 -7.46 11.03 3.43
C THR A 321 -6.04 10.57 3.10
N ALA A 322 -5.02 11.14 3.77
CA ALA A 322 -3.65 10.69 3.58
C ALA A 322 -3.49 9.23 4.05
N ILE A 323 -2.86 8.40 3.20
CA ILE A 323 -2.61 6.99 3.50
C ILE A 323 -1.25 6.87 4.19
N THR A 324 -1.28 6.66 5.50
CA THR A 324 -0.09 6.42 6.33
C THR A 324 -0.26 5.10 7.10
N PRO A 325 0.60 4.09 6.87
CA PRO A 325 0.58 2.88 7.67
C PRO A 325 0.91 3.15 9.15
N PRO A 326 0.33 2.40 10.11
CA PRO A 326 -0.69 1.38 9.91
C PRO A 326 -2.10 1.99 9.73
N LEU A 327 -2.89 1.45 8.79
CA LEU A 327 -4.28 1.84 8.59
C LEU A 327 -5.25 1.17 9.58
N SER A 328 -4.83 0.08 10.23
CA SER A 328 -5.67 -0.66 11.16
C SER A 328 -5.50 -0.17 12.60
N GLN A 329 -6.60 -0.05 13.35
CA GLN A 329 -6.64 0.59 14.69
C GLN A 329 -5.84 -0.14 15.79
N LYS A 330 -5.43 -1.40 15.57
CA LYS A 330 -4.69 -2.24 16.52
C LYS A 330 -3.70 -3.12 15.75
N PHE A 331 -2.85 -2.47 14.97
CA PHE A 331 -1.83 -3.15 14.19
C PHE A 331 -0.74 -3.71 15.10
N THR A 332 -0.41 -4.98 14.90
CA THR A 332 0.76 -5.63 15.48
C THR A 332 1.55 -6.25 14.33
N ASP A 333 2.84 -5.96 14.24
CA ASP A 333 3.69 -6.55 13.22
C ASP A 333 4.10 -7.97 13.64
N LEU A 334 3.68 -8.96 12.85
CA LEU A 334 4.01 -10.38 13.08
C LEU A 334 5.53 -10.64 13.02
N PHE A 335 6.29 -9.75 12.37
CA PHE A 335 7.73 -9.87 12.16
C PHE A 335 8.52 -8.76 12.88
N GLU A 336 7.97 -8.12 13.91
CA GLU A 336 8.61 -7.00 14.62
C GLU A 336 10.04 -7.31 15.10
N LYS A 337 10.29 -8.55 15.56
CA LYS A 337 11.61 -9.01 16.03
C LYS A 337 12.58 -9.37 14.89
N MET A 338 12.09 -9.49 13.66
CA MET A 338 12.89 -9.91 12.52
C MET A 338 13.87 -8.82 12.11
N VAL A 339 15.15 -9.17 12.04
CA VAL A 339 16.21 -8.20 11.68
C VAL A 339 16.15 -7.87 10.18
N PRO A 340 16.15 -6.59 9.79
CA PRO A 340 16.12 -6.20 8.39
C PRO A 340 17.32 -6.74 7.60
N MET A 341 17.08 -7.15 6.35
CA MET A 341 18.12 -7.72 5.49
C MET A 341 19.32 -6.81 5.27
N ALA A 342 19.10 -5.50 5.16
CA ALA A 342 20.19 -4.54 5.03
C ALA A 342 21.15 -4.59 6.23
N VAL A 343 20.64 -4.83 7.45
CA VAL A 343 21.45 -4.97 8.66
C VAL A 343 22.20 -6.30 8.63
N GLN A 344 21.55 -7.40 8.24
CA GLN A 344 22.20 -8.71 8.13
C GLN A 344 23.34 -8.69 7.11
N GLN A 345 23.12 -8.10 5.93
CA GLN A 345 24.14 -7.92 4.90
C GLN A 345 25.29 -7.05 5.41
N SER A 346 24.98 -5.95 6.09
CA SER A 346 26.01 -5.06 6.68
C SER A 346 26.85 -5.78 7.74
N MET A 347 26.21 -6.60 8.59
CA MET A 347 26.90 -7.40 9.61
C MET A 347 27.81 -8.47 9.00
N SER A 348 27.38 -9.11 7.91
CA SER A 348 28.21 -10.07 7.17
C SER A 348 29.46 -9.39 6.58
N VAL A 349 29.28 -8.24 5.91
CA VAL A 349 30.39 -7.44 5.36
C VAL A 349 31.34 -6.98 6.46
N TYR A 350 30.80 -6.53 7.60
CA TYR A 350 31.60 -6.18 8.76
C TYR A 350 32.43 -7.37 9.28
N GLY A 351 31.80 -8.53 9.42
CA GLY A 351 32.47 -9.77 9.85
C GLY A 351 33.63 -10.15 8.94
N GLN A 352 33.42 -10.07 7.62
CA GLN A 352 34.46 -10.29 6.62
C GLN A 352 35.63 -9.30 6.79
N ARG A 353 35.35 -8.00 6.83
CA ARG A 353 36.39 -6.95 6.97
C ARG A 353 37.16 -7.08 8.28
N LYS A 354 36.48 -7.45 9.37
CA LYS A 354 37.11 -7.72 10.67
C LYS A 354 38.10 -8.87 10.55
N ASN A 355 37.67 -9.99 9.96
CA ASN A 355 38.52 -11.17 9.80
C ASN A 355 39.72 -10.88 8.89
N GLU A 356 39.52 -10.17 7.77
CA GLU A 356 40.59 -9.73 6.88
C GLU A 356 41.62 -8.86 7.62
N THR A 357 41.15 -7.91 8.43
CA THR A 357 42.03 -7.03 9.21
C THR A 357 42.82 -7.80 10.25
N VAL A 358 42.16 -8.68 11.01
CA VAL A 358 42.82 -9.50 12.03
C VAL A 358 43.85 -10.43 11.39
N ASN A 359 43.48 -11.14 10.32
CA ASN A 359 44.37 -12.06 9.63
C ASN A 359 45.58 -11.34 9.02
N ARG A 360 45.38 -10.14 8.45
CA ARG A 360 46.47 -9.31 7.93
C ARG A 360 47.44 -8.91 9.03
N LEU A 361 46.94 -8.39 10.14
CA LEU A 361 47.80 -7.97 11.26
C LEU A 361 48.56 -9.14 11.87
N VAL A 362 47.88 -10.27 12.11
CA VAL A 362 48.51 -11.50 12.62
C VAL A 362 49.55 -12.03 11.62
N GLY A 363 49.25 -12.01 10.32
CA GLY A 363 50.19 -12.40 9.26
C GLY A 363 51.44 -11.54 9.26
N THR A 364 51.30 -10.22 9.24
CA THR A 364 52.43 -9.28 9.28
C THR A 364 53.28 -9.45 10.53
N MET A 365 52.66 -9.65 11.70
CA MET A 365 53.40 -9.90 12.95
C MET A 365 54.19 -11.21 12.89
N ARG A 366 53.61 -12.28 12.33
CA ARG A 366 54.30 -13.57 12.16
C ARG A 366 55.46 -13.45 11.19
N GLU A 367 55.27 -12.79 10.05
CA GLU A 367 56.32 -12.55 9.06
C GLU A 367 57.48 -11.74 9.65
N ALA A 368 57.19 -10.64 10.34
CA ALA A 368 58.20 -9.81 10.99
C ALA A 368 58.95 -10.57 12.09
N THR A 369 58.23 -11.37 12.90
CA THR A 369 58.85 -12.20 13.93
C THR A 369 59.76 -13.26 13.32
N ASN A 370 59.32 -13.93 12.26
CA ASN A 370 60.11 -14.94 11.56
C ASN A 370 61.36 -14.32 10.90
N LEU A 371 61.22 -13.16 10.28
CA LEU A 371 62.34 -12.42 9.70
C LEU A 371 63.35 -12.02 10.78
N CYS A 372 62.89 -11.45 11.90
CA CYS A 372 63.74 -11.06 13.02
C CYS A 372 64.49 -12.27 13.59
N ASN A 373 63.78 -13.37 13.85
CA ASN A 373 64.39 -14.62 14.33
C ASN A 373 65.42 -15.17 13.34
N GLY A 374 65.13 -15.13 12.04
CA GLY A 374 66.06 -15.57 10.99
C GLY A 374 67.33 -14.71 10.92
N VAL A 375 67.18 -13.38 11.01
CA VAL A 375 68.32 -12.44 11.04
C VAL A 375 69.15 -12.61 12.32
N LEU A 376 68.51 -12.74 13.49
CA LEU A 376 69.24 -12.98 14.74
C LEU A 376 70.01 -14.29 14.69
N ALA A 377 69.40 -15.36 14.16
CA ALA A 377 70.07 -16.64 13.98
C ALA A 377 71.26 -16.56 13.01
N SER A 378 71.15 -15.84 11.90
CA SER A 378 72.25 -15.70 10.93
C SER A 378 73.43 -14.90 11.47
N LEU A 379 73.19 -14.03 12.46
CA LEU A 379 74.21 -13.28 13.19
C LEU A 379 74.70 -13.99 14.46
N ASN A 380 74.25 -15.23 14.72
CA ASN A 380 74.50 -15.99 15.93
C ASN A 380 74.10 -15.25 17.23
N LEU A 381 73.09 -14.39 17.17
CA LEU A 381 72.60 -13.63 18.32
C LEU A 381 71.39 -14.32 18.98
N PRO A 382 71.27 -14.27 20.32
CA PRO A 382 72.20 -13.60 21.27
C PRO A 382 73.38 -14.47 21.72
N ALA A 383 73.52 -15.71 21.22
CA ALA A 383 74.55 -16.67 21.66
C ALA A 383 75.99 -16.12 21.58
N ALA A 384 76.32 -15.36 20.53
CA ALA A 384 77.63 -14.74 20.33
C ALA A 384 77.99 -13.69 21.39
N LEU A 385 77.00 -13.11 22.10
CA LEU A 385 77.23 -12.18 23.20
C LEU A 385 77.31 -12.89 24.56
N GLU A 386 76.68 -14.06 24.66
CA GLU A 386 76.60 -14.85 25.89
C GLU A 386 77.81 -15.79 26.05
N ASP A 387 78.44 -16.19 24.93
CA ASP A 387 79.60 -17.07 24.92
C ASP A 387 80.92 -16.33 25.20
N LEU A 388 81.12 -15.97 26.47
CA LEU A 388 82.31 -15.23 26.92
C LEU A 388 83.56 -16.11 27.07
N SER A 389 83.40 -17.43 27.23
CA SER A 389 84.47 -18.36 27.58
C SER A 389 84.69 -19.51 26.59
N GLY A 390 83.76 -19.80 25.66
CA GLY A 390 83.87 -20.88 24.67
C GLY A 390 83.67 -22.30 25.20
N ASP A 391 83.64 -22.47 26.54
CA ASP A 391 83.59 -23.78 27.22
C ASP A 391 82.20 -24.16 27.75
N SER A 392 81.16 -23.33 27.55
CA SER A 392 79.82 -23.55 28.10
C SER A 392 78.69 -23.24 27.12
N ILE A 393 77.56 -23.94 27.22
CA ILE A 393 76.38 -23.68 26.38
C ILE A 393 75.80 -22.29 26.74
N PRO A 394 75.60 -21.39 25.75
CA PRO A 394 74.97 -20.10 25.97
C PRO A 394 73.57 -20.21 26.60
N GLN A 395 73.27 -19.33 27.55
CA GLN A 395 72.04 -19.40 28.35
C GLN A 395 70.77 -19.39 27.49
N SER A 396 70.72 -18.55 26.45
CA SER A 396 69.57 -18.48 25.53
C SER A 396 69.30 -19.77 24.77
N ILE A 397 70.32 -20.57 24.48
CA ILE A 397 70.18 -21.88 23.83
C ILE A 397 69.69 -22.91 24.86
N ALA A 398 70.23 -22.89 26.08
CA ALA A 398 69.78 -23.76 27.17
C ALA A 398 68.29 -23.53 27.50
N ASP A 399 67.85 -22.28 27.57
CA ASP A 399 66.46 -21.91 27.84
C ASP A 399 65.51 -22.37 26.71
N LYS A 400 65.92 -22.20 25.44
CA LYS A 400 65.17 -22.70 24.29
C LYS A 400 65.07 -24.22 24.30
N ALA A 401 66.17 -24.93 24.61
CA ALA A 401 66.18 -26.38 24.72
C ALA A 401 65.23 -26.88 25.82
N LYS A 402 65.25 -26.24 26.99
CA LYS A 402 64.33 -26.54 28.09
C LYS A 402 62.87 -26.32 27.68
N SER A 403 62.56 -25.21 27.00
CA SER A 403 61.20 -24.93 26.52
C SER A 403 60.71 -25.97 25.51
N ILE A 404 61.59 -26.49 24.64
CA ILE A 404 61.25 -27.56 23.69
C ILE A 404 60.94 -28.86 24.44
N VAL A 405 61.76 -29.23 25.42
CA VAL A 405 61.55 -30.42 26.25
C VAL A 405 60.24 -30.33 27.04
N GLU A 406 59.95 -29.18 27.63
CA GLU A 406 58.68 -28.92 28.34
C GLU A 406 57.45 -29.06 27.43
N LYS A 407 57.59 -28.76 26.14
CA LYS A 407 56.52 -28.94 25.13
C LYS A 407 56.42 -30.37 24.58
N GLY A 408 57.11 -31.33 25.19
CA GLY A 408 57.09 -32.75 24.81
C GLY A 408 58.16 -33.15 23.79
N GLY A 409 59.08 -32.23 23.46
CA GLY A 409 60.26 -32.52 22.65
C GLY A 409 59.92 -33.06 21.25
N LEU A 410 60.75 -33.98 20.77
CA LEU A 410 60.59 -34.57 19.43
C LEU A 410 59.32 -35.43 19.33
N GLN A 411 58.96 -36.13 20.41
CA GLN A 411 57.83 -37.07 20.43
C GLN A 411 56.51 -36.38 20.07
N SER A 412 56.30 -35.14 20.51
CA SER A 412 55.11 -34.37 20.16
C SER A 412 55.01 -34.07 18.67
N ILE A 413 56.14 -33.80 18.00
CA ILE A 413 56.16 -33.58 16.54
C ILE A 413 55.91 -34.90 15.81
N GLU A 414 56.55 -35.99 16.24
CA GLU A 414 56.36 -37.32 15.66
C GLU A 414 54.91 -37.80 15.77
N GLN A 415 54.26 -37.54 16.91
CA GLN A 415 52.85 -37.85 17.12
C GLN A 415 51.95 -37.05 16.18
N LEU A 416 52.18 -35.74 16.02
CA LEU A 416 51.41 -34.90 15.09
C LEU A 416 51.58 -35.36 13.63
N ILE A 417 52.79 -35.78 13.24
CA ILE A 417 53.05 -36.33 11.90
C ILE A 417 52.33 -37.67 11.72
N LYS A 418 52.32 -38.52 12.75
CA LYS A 418 51.63 -39.82 12.72
C LYS A 418 50.11 -39.68 12.62
N ASP A 419 49.52 -38.70 13.30
CA ASP A 419 48.06 -38.51 13.33
C ASP A 419 47.53 -37.86 12.04
N LEU A 420 48.37 -37.12 11.31
CA LEU A 420 47.95 -36.36 10.14
C LEU A 420 47.29 -37.21 9.02
N PRO A 421 47.84 -38.38 8.62
CA PRO A 421 47.19 -39.28 7.67
C PRO A 421 45.87 -39.86 8.18
N GLU A 422 45.76 -40.16 9.48
CA GLU A 422 44.54 -40.70 10.07
C GLU A 422 43.41 -39.67 10.03
N LEU A 423 43.70 -38.41 10.37
CA LEU A 423 42.74 -37.31 10.28
C LEU A 423 42.29 -37.05 8.83
N LEU A 424 43.22 -37.15 7.87
CA LEU A 424 42.88 -37.04 6.45
C LEU A 424 41.97 -38.18 5.99
N THR A 425 42.29 -39.42 6.37
CA THR A 425 41.48 -40.60 6.03
C THR A 425 40.08 -40.48 6.61
N ARG A 426 39.95 -40.09 7.88
CA ARG A 426 38.65 -39.87 8.52
C ARG A 426 37.81 -38.82 7.78
N ASN A 427 38.43 -37.71 7.36
CA ASN A 427 37.71 -36.69 6.58
C ASN A 427 37.27 -37.21 5.20
N ARG A 428 38.07 -38.08 4.56
CA ARG A 428 37.68 -38.74 3.30
C ARG A 428 36.55 -39.73 3.50
N GLU A 429 36.61 -40.56 4.54
CA GLU A 429 35.55 -41.52 4.88
C GLU A 429 34.22 -40.79 5.10
N ILE A 430 34.22 -39.69 5.86
CA ILE A 430 33.01 -38.86 6.05
C ILE A 430 32.48 -38.34 4.71
N LEU A 431 33.36 -37.88 3.82
CA LEU A 431 32.97 -37.37 2.51
C LEU A 431 32.39 -38.48 1.61
N ASP A 432 33.03 -39.65 1.61
CA ASP A 432 32.65 -40.81 0.82
C ASP A 432 31.32 -41.39 1.33
N GLU A 433 31.10 -41.45 2.64
CA GLU A 433 29.82 -41.84 3.24
C GLU A 433 28.70 -40.87 2.85
N VAL A 434 28.95 -39.56 2.91
CA VAL A 434 27.96 -38.55 2.48
C VAL A 434 27.70 -38.62 0.98
N GLY A 435 28.72 -38.92 0.17
CA GLY A 435 28.60 -39.09 -1.29
C GLY A 435 27.96 -40.40 -1.73
N ALA A 436 28.06 -41.46 -0.91
CA ALA A 436 27.48 -42.78 -1.15
C ALA A 436 26.02 -42.90 -0.68
N LEU A 437 25.52 -41.92 0.10
CA LEU A 437 24.10 -41.82 0.40
C LEU A 437 23.33 -41.65 -0.93
N PRO A 438 22.34 -42.52 -1.23
CA PRO A 438 21.55 -42.38 -2.45
C PRO A 438 20.82 -41.03 -2.41
N THR A 439 21.14 -40.14 -3.35
CA THR A 439 20.30 -38.97 -3.62
C THR A 439 18.88 -39.47 -3.87
N PRO A 440 17.85 -38.99 -3.15
CA PRO A 440 16.49 -39.37 -3.47
C PRO A 440 16.21 -38.90 -4.90
N PHE A 441 16.09 -39.86 -5.81
CA PHE A 441 15.53 -39.64 -7.15
C PHE A 441 14.13 -39.06 -6.96
N LEU A 442 13.98 -37.75 -7.19
CA LEU A 442 12.69 -37.19 -7.57
C LEU A 442 12.47 -37.55 -9.04
N PRO A 443 11.44 -38.34 -9.40
CA PRO A 443 11.19 -38.72 -10.77
C PRO A 443 10.79 -37.50 -11.63
N PRO A 444 11.04 -37.52 -12.96
CA PRO A 444 10.96 -36.34 -13.83
C PRO A 444 9.53 -35.94 -14.25
N GLU A 445 8.50 -36.27 -13.48
CA GLU A 445 7.09 -36.01 -13.84
C GLU A 445 6.40 -34.92 -12.98
N GLU A 446 7.11 -34.25 -12.08
CA GLU A 446 6.58 -33.10 -11.32
C GLU A 446 7.50 -31.86 -11.40
N LEU A 447 7.81 -31.41 -12.63
CA LEU A 447 8.43 -30.11 -12.90
C LEU A 447 7.53 -29.23 -13.78
#